data_AF-A0A9D1C4M1-F1
#
_entry.id   AF-A0A9D1C4M1-F1
#
_cell.length_a   1.000
_cell.length_b   1.000
_cell.length_c   1.000
_cell.angle_alpha   90.00
_cell.angle_beta   90.00
_cell.angle_gamma   90.00
#
_symmetry.space_group_name_H-M   'P 1'
#
loop_
_entity.id
_entity.type
_entity.pdbx_description
1 polymer ?
#
loop_
_entity_poly.entity_id
_entity_poly.type
_entity_poly.pdbx_seq_one_letter_code
_entity_poly.pdbx_strand_id
1 'polypeptide(L)'
;MKNILKNLPGFRSGKIHKMIIAIIYYLITLLMFMQGFGYGLFYLSAPFLVFSIINLLIHKKKFIPLNKAVLNFIIPFVLIIVSMVALPDVETDGTDQNEKKQTEAIYNSVNTEKLAQTSDFTKDTVKDSTESVTENETAEEAKKETEEQATEKVTENETEESTEAPVKTNGTLEVHFIDVGQADASLVICDGISMLIDGGNAGDSSLIYSYLKKKGIDHLDYIINTHPHEDHVGGLAGALNYASVDKVIGSMTSYDSKAFNSFVKYLDEQNVRITLPKAGDTFKLASADVQVLGPVHSSKDINNNSIVLKITYGATSFLFTGDAEREEEQDILAKGFELGSTVLKVGHHGSDTSTTYPFLREIMPEYAVISAGGSNQYGHPNEDTLSRLRDADVKTYRTDMQGDIICISDGKNVSFTVTRNANVDTLIFTSKATPTPKAKPTSKPTSKPVEKVTEEPTEKATKKATQKATAAPTVAQKENPQGTGYILNTNSKKIHYPNCGSVKRMSEKKSKTVT
;
A
#
# COMPACT_ATOMS: atom_id res chain seq x y z
N MET A 1 6.15 2.48 48.83
CA MET A 1 6.19 1.89 47.46
C MET A 1 5.40 2.67 46.41
N LYS A 2 4.07 2.88 46.51
CA LYS A 2 3.21 3.43 45.42
C LYS A 2 3.68 4.71 44.69
N ASN A 3 4.52 5.56 45.28
CA ASN A 3 5.06 6.75 44.59
C ASN A 3 6.31 6.48 43.73
N ILE A 4 7.13 5.46 44.02
CA ILE A 4 8.37 5.21 43.26
C ILE A 4 8.04 4.70 41.86
N LEU A 5 7.09 3.75 41.75
CA LEU A 5 6.66 3.17 40.48
C LEU A 5 6.15 4.22 39.48
N LYS A 6 5.54 5.32 39.96
CA LYS A 6 5.06 6.41 39.08
C LYS A 6 6.16 7.08 38.27
N ASN A 7 7.41 7.02 38.72
CA ASN A 7 8.53 7.66 38.03
C ASN A 7 9.13 6.77 36.92
N LEU A 8 8.94 5.45 37.00
CA LEU A 8 9.49 4.49 36.03
C LEU A 8 8.74 4.54 34.68
N PRO A 9 9.44 4.41 33.55
CA PRO A 9 8.83 4.14 32.24
C PRO A 9 7.80 2.99 32.28
N GLY A 10 6.78 3.07 31.42
CA GLY A 10 5.68 2.10 31.34
C GLY A 10 4.64 2.17 32.47
N PHE A 11 5.06 2.42 33.71
CA PHE A 11 4.17 2.55 34.88
C PHE A 11 3.45 3.91 34.97
N ARG A 12 4.05 4.98 34.42
CA ARG A 12 3.57 6.38 34.46
C ARG A 12 2.08 6.57 34.14
N SER A 13 1.53 5.82 33.17
CA SER A 13 0.16 6.07 32.66
C SER A 13 -0.94 5.27 33.36
N GLY A 14 -0.62 4.43 34.34
CA GLY A 14 -1.60 3.58 35.06
C GLY A 14 -2.38 2.57 34.20
N LYS A 15 -2.04 2.40 32.91
CA LYS A 15 -2.73 1.47 32.00
C LYS A 15 -2.19 0.06 32.22
N ILE A 16 -3.08 -0.88 32.54
CA ILE A 16 -2.73 -2.25 32.96
C ILE A 16 -1.80 -2.95 31.96
N HIS A 17 -2.09 -2.88 30.65
CA HIS A 17 -1.21 -3.47 29.63
C HIS A 17 0.20 -2.86 29.61
N LYS A 18 0.35 -1.53 29.80
CA LYS A 18 1.68 -0.89 29.85
C LYS A 18 2.45 -1.26 31.13
N MET A 19 1.75 -1.48 32.23
CA MET A 19 2.35 -2.03 33.45
C MET A 19 2.80 -3.48 33.27
N ILE A 20 2.01 -4.34 32.61
CA ILE A 20 2.38 -5.74 32.33
C ILE A 20 3.63 -5.80 31.44
N ILE A 21 3.66 -5.04 30.33
CA ILE A 21 4.82 -4.96 29.43
C ILE A 21 6.06 -4.46 30.19
N ALA A 22 5.92 -3.43 31.03
CA ALA A 22 7.02 -2.92 31.84
C ALA A 22 7.53 -3.94 32.86
N ILE A 23 6.65 -4.66 33.54
CA ILE A 23 7.01 -5.74 34.48
C ILE A 23 7.80 -6.83 33.75
N ILE A 24 7.31 -7.31 32.61
CA ILE A 24 8.00 -8.33 31.81
C ILE A 24 9.39 -7.84 31.38
N TYR A 25 9.49 -6.63 30.80
CA TYR A 25 10.76 -6.06 30.36
C TYR A 25 11.77 -5.85 31.51
N TYR A 26 11.34 -5.35 32.67
CA TYR A 26 12.24 -5.18 33.82
C TYR A 26 12.63 -6.52 34.48
N LEU A 27 11.76 -7.54 34.44
CA LEU A 27 12.12 -8.91 34.86
C LEU A 27 13.14 -9.53 33.90
N ILE A 28 12.96 -9.38 32.58
CA ILE A 28 13.94 -9.81 31.58
C ILE A 28 15.27 -9.08 31.82
N THR A 29 15.27 -7.76 32.00
CA THR A 29 16.48 -6.97 32.30
C THR A 29 17.20 -7.48 33.55
N LEU A 30 16.46 -7.87 34.61
CA LEU A 30 17.02 -8.46 35.83
C LEU A 30 17.61 -9.87 35.59
N LEU A 31 16.97 -10.70 34.76
CA LEU A 31 17.50 -12.00 34.36
C LEU A 31 18.76 -11.87 33.50
N MET A 32 18.83 -10.85 32.64
CA MET A 32 20.03 -10.53 31.85
C MET A 32 21.20 -10.10 32.75
N PHE A 33 20.96 -9.35 33.83
CA PHE A 33 21.99 -9.09 34.86
C PHE A 33 22.54 -10.35 35.52
N MET A 34 21.78 -11.46 35.58
CA MET A 34 22.26 -12.74 36.09
C MET A 34 23.11 -13.52 35.06
N GLN A 35 22.97 -13.23 33.76
CA GLN A 35 23.80 -13.81 32.70
C GLN A 35 25.09 -13.02 32.47
N GLY A 36 25.09 -11.71 32.78
CA GLY A 36 26.30 -10.89 32.78
C GLY A 36 25.97 -9.41 33.02
N PHE A 37 26.93 -8.68 33.59
CA PHE A 37 26.77 -7.25 33.86
C PHE A 37 26.53 -6.45 32.56
N GLY A 38 27.24 -6.77 31.48
CA GLY A 38 27.01 -6.21 30.15
C GLY A 38 25.59 -6.44 29.64
N TYR A 39 25.09 -7.68 29.63
CA TYR A 39 23.73 -7.98 29.17
C TYR A 39 22.68 -7.16 29.94
N GLY A 40 22.74 -7.13 31.26
CA GLY A 40 21.82 -6.32 32.07
C GLY A 40 21.91 -4.82 31.77
N LEU A 41 23.13 -4.29 31.60
CA LEU A 41 23.36 -2.88 31.30
C LEU A 41 22.89 -2.48 29.88
N PHE A 42 23.05 -3.37 28.90
CA PHE A 42 22.55 -3.22 27.54
C PHE A 42 21.02 -3.09 27.53
N TYR A 43 20.33 -4.08 28.10
CA TYR A 43 18.87 -4.09 28.12
C TYR A 43 18.29 -2.90 28.90
N LEU A 44 18.94 -2.47 29.98
CA LEU A 44 18.54 -1.30 30.77
C LEU A 44 18.70 0.03 30.01
N SER A 45 19.68 0.16 29.12
CA SER A 45 20.00 1.41 28.42
C SER A 45 19.36 1.53 27.02
N ALA A 46 19.11 0.41 26.33
CA ALA A 46 18.61 0.39 24.95
C ALA A 46 17.35 1.26 24.69
N PRO A 47 16.27 1.22 25.50
CA PRO A 47 15.09 2.06 25.25
C PRO A 47 15.39 3.56 25.40
N PHE A 48 16.29 3.93 26.32
CA PHE A 48 16.70 5.31 26.50
C PHE A 48 17.51 5.81 25.30
N LEU A 49 18.33 4.97 24.67
CA LEU A 49 19.00 5.34 23.42
C LEU A 49 17.96 5.62 22.31
N VAL A 50 16.99 4.73 22.10
CA VAL A 50 15.91 4.93 21.11
C VAL A 50 15.14 6.23 21.36
N PHE A 51 14.69 6.49 22.59
CA PHE A 51 13.99 7.74 22.91
C PHE A 51 14.91 8.97 22.82
N SER A 52 16.22 8.84 23.04
CA SER A 52 17.16 9.95 22.90
C SER A 52 17.43 10.33 21.44
N ILE A 53 17.54 9.35 20.53
CA ILE A 53 17.65 9.56 19.08
C ILE A 53 16.40 10.31 18.58
N ILE A 54 15.21 9.83 18.97
CA ILE A 54 13.94 10.50 18.66
C ILE A 54 13.95 11.96 19.15
N ASN A 55 14.38 12.21 20.40
CA ASN A 55 14.46 13.57 20.95
C ASN A 55 15.52 14.45 20.27
N LEU A 56 16.61 13.88 19.76
CA LEU A 56 17.67 14.60 19.04
C LEU A 56 17.17 15.07 17.66
N LEU A 57 16.53 14.18 16.91
CA LEU A 57 15.93 14.45 15.59
C LEU A 57 14.84 15.53 15.67
N ILE A 58 14.00 15.51 16.71
CA ILE A 58 12.86 16.44 16.86
C ILE A 58 13.12 17.62 17.81
N HIS A 59 14.36 17.85 18.27
CA HIS A 59 14.64 18.84 19.31
C HIS A 59 14.15 20.25 18.93
N LYS A 60 14.34 20.66 17.66
CA LYS A 60 13.81 21.91 17.08
C LYS A 60 12.27 21.96 17.14
N LYS A 61 11.59 20.88 16.69
CA LYS A 61 10.12 20.78 16.70
C LYS A 61 9.50 20.72 18.12
N LYS A 62 10.27 20.38 19.16
CA LYS A 62 9.81 20.29 20.56
C LYS A 62 10.40 21.36 21.51
N PHE A 63 11.07 22.38 20.98
CA PHE A 63 11.76 23.42 21.78
C PHE A 63 12.73 22.85 22.85
N ILE A 64 13.32 21.68 22.59
CA ILE A 64 14.32 21.06 23.47
C ILE A 64 15.68 21.69 23.13
N PRO A 65 16.39 22.34 24.07
CA PRO A 65 17.73 22.86 23.81
C PRO A 65 18.68 21.76 23.32
N LEU A 66 19.43 22.03 22.24
CA LEU A 66 20.31 21.05 21.59
C LEU A 66 21.28 20.38 22.58
N ASN A 67 21.87 21.13 23.49
CA ASN A 67 22.75 20.58 24.52
C ASN A 67 22.06 19.56 25.46
N LYS A 68 20.77 19.74 25.77
CA LYS A 68 19.97 18.76 26.53
C LYS A 68 19.62 17.54 25.69
N ALA A 69 19.31 17.72 24.40
CA ALA A 69 19.04 16.60 23.49
C ALA A 69 20.30 15.72 23.28
N VAL A 70 21.45 16.35 23.07
CA VAL A 70 22.77 15.69 22.95
C VAL A 70 23.16 15.00 24.26
N LEU A 71 23.03 15.65 25.41
CA LEU A 71 23.33 15.03 26.71
C LEU A 71 22.44 13.80 26.98
N ASN A 72 21.16 13.89 26.66
CA ASN A 72 20.22 12.77 26.77
C ASN A 72 20.56 11.59 25.82
N PHE A 73 21.32 11.82 24.75
CA PHE A 73 21.81 10.79 23.82
C PHE A 73 23.15 10.19 24.25
N ILE A 74 24.11 11.02 24.67
CA ILE A 74 25.44 10.58 25.11
C ILE A 74 25.33 9.60 26.29
N ILE A 75 24.47 9.87 27.28
CA ILE A 75 24.33 9.04 28.48
C ILE A 75 23.98 7.56 28.14
N PRO A 76 22.85 7.25 27.45
CA PRO A 76 22.54 5.87 27.10
C PRO A 76 23.49 5.29 26.04
N PHE A 77 24.05 6.10 25.14
CA PHE A 77 25.03 5.62 24.15
C PHE A 77 26.30 5.10 24.84
N VAL A 78 26.87 5.86 25.77
CA VAL A 78 28.05 5.43 26.56
C VAL A 78 27.73 4.18 27.39
N LEU A 79 26.54 4.07 27.97
CA LEU A 79 26.13 2.87 28.71
C LEU A 79 26.05 1.62 27.80
N ILE A 80 25.67 1.75 26.52
CA ILE A 80 25.72 0.64 25.57
C ILE A 80 27.17 0.27 25.22
N ILE A 81 28.06 1.24 24.99
CA ILE A 81 29.49 0.94 24.74
C ILE A 81 30.12 0.23 25.95
N VAL A 82 29.85 0.69 27.18
CA VAL A 82 30.28 0.00 28.41
C VAL A 82 29.64 -1.38 28.52
N SER A 83 28.39 -1.56 28.09
CA SER A 83 27.72 -2.86 28.12
C SER A 83 28.37 -3.89 27.19
N MET A 84 28.86 -3.46 26.02
CA MET A 84 29.56 -4.31 25.05
C MET A 84 30.93 -4.76 25.56
N VAL A 85 31.67 -3.87 26.23
CA VAL A 85 32.97 -4.19 26.87
C VAL A 85 32.79 -5.08 28.13
N ALA A 86 31.60 -5.10 28.73
CA ALA A 86 31.27 -5.90 29.90
C ALA A 86 30.46 -7.18 29.59
N LEU A 87 30.42 -7.61 28.33
CA LEU A 87 29.95 -8.94 27.96
C LEU A 87 30.99 -9.99 28.39
N PRO A 88 30.58 -11.15 28.95
CA PRO A 88 31.51 -12.25 29.18
C PRO A 88 31.96 -12.84 27.83
N ASP A 89 33.25 -13.17 27.73
CA ASP A 89 33.78 -13.94 26.60
C ASP A 89 33.04 -15.29 26.49
N VAL A 90 32.56 -15.59 25.28
CA VAL A 90 31.88 -16.86 25.00
C VAL A 90 32.95 -17.90 24.70
N GLU A 91 33.37 -18.66 25.72
CA GLU A 91 34.19 -19.86 25.52
C GLU A 91 33.39 -20.90 24.70
N THR A 92 33.61 -20.93 23.39
CA THR A 92 32.95 -21.87 22.47
C THR A 92 33.57 -23.26 22.57
N ASP A 93 32.86 -24.20 23.17
CA ASP A 93 33.31 -25.58 23.33
C ASP A 93 33.38 -26.34 21.99
N GLY A 94 34.62 -26.60 21.55
CA GLY A 94 35.00 -27.96 21.11
C GLY A 94 34.47 -28.53 19.80
N THR A 95 33.76 -27.76 18.95
CA THR A 95 33.13 -28.33 17.73
C THR A 95 33.43 -27.62 16.40
N ASP A 96 33.64 -26.31 16.36
CA ASP A 96 33.85 -25.55 15.10
C ASP A 96 35.34 -25.41 14.68
N GLN A 97 35.94 -26.54 14.30
CA GLN A 97 37.29 -26.59 13.69
C GLN A 97 37.38 -27.43 12.40
N ASN A 98 36.38 -28.27 12.11
CA ASN A 98 36.35 -29.08 10.88
C ASN A 98 35.58 -28.41 9.73
N GLU A 99 34.42 -27.79 10.00
CA GLU A 99 33.60 -27.19 8.93
C GLU A 99 34.31 -26.02 8.23
N LYS A 100 35.02 -25.16 8.98
CA LYS A 100 35.83 -24.07 8.41
C LYS A 100 36.90 -24.58 7.43
N LYS A 101 37.69 -25.59 7.82
CA LYS A 101 38.69 -26.21 6.93
C LYS A 101 38.08 -26.88 5.70
N GLN A 102 36.89 -27.47 5.84
CA GLN A 102 36.20 -28.10 4.72
C GLN A 102 35.61 -27.07 3.75
N THR A 103 35.19 -25.90 4.25
CA THR A 103 34.69 -24.79 3.43
C THR A 103 35.82 -24.08 2.67
N GLU A 104 36.96 -23.81 3.32
CA GLU A 104 38.15 -23.25 2.68
C GLU A 104 38.72 -24.16 1.58
N ALA A 105 38.70 -25.48 1.79
CA ALA A 105 39.14 -26.45 0.78
C ALA A 105 38.27 -26.43 -0.49
N ILE A 106 36.95 -26.21 -0.36
CA ILE A 106 36.02 -26.11 -1.50
C ILE A 106 36.17 -24.77 -2.22
N TYR A 107 36.42 -23.67 -1.48
CA TYR A 107 36.64 -22.36 -2.09
C TYR A 107 37.94 -22.30 -2.93
N ASN A 108 39.00 -22.96 -2.45
CA ASN A 108 40.31 -22.96 -3.11
C ASN A 108 40.40 -23.94 -4.31
N SER A 109 39.64 -25.05 -4.31
CA SER A 109 39.63 -25.96 -5.47
C SER A 109 38.96 -25.31 -6.69
N VAL A 110 37.79 -24.69 -6.51
CA VAL A 110 37.01 -24.05 -7.60
C VAL A 110 37.75 -22.88 -8.26
N ASN A 111 38.54 -22.10 -7.50
CA ASN A 111 39.32 -20.99 -8.06
C ASN A 111 40.60 -21.44 -8.80
N THR A 112 41.08 -22.67 -8.60
CA THR A 112 42.32 -23.13 -9.24
C THR A 112 42.08 -23.62 -10.68
N GLU A 113 40.94 -24.28 -10.96
CA GLU A 113 40.61 -24.70 -12.33
C GLU A 113 40.32 -23.53 -13.27
N LYS A 114 39.80 -22.41 -12.75
CA LYS A 114 39.38 -21.26 -13.57
C LYS A 114 40.53 -20.38 -14.06
N LEU A 115 41.75 -20.58 -13.56
CA LEU A 115 42.97 -19.89 -14.03
C LEU A 115 43.83 -20.74 -14.98
N ALA A 116 43.50 -22.02 -15.18
CA ALA A 116 44.25 -22.94 -16.05
C ALA A 116 43.71 -23.03 -17.49
N GLN A 117 42.63 -22.33 -17.84
CA GLN A 117 41.95 -22.42 -19.15
C GLN A 117 41.94 -21.11 -19.96
N THR A 118 43.02 -20.32 -19.90
CA THR A 118 43.22 -19.15 -20.81
C THR A 118 44.64 -19.05 -21.36
N SER A 119 45.35 -20.18 -21.54
CA SER A 119 46.75 -20.16 -22.01
C SER A 119 47.18 -21.33 -22.91
N ASP A 120 46.27 -21.96 -23.66
CA ASP A 120 46.69 -22.86 -24.76
C ASP A 120 45.66 -22.97 -25.89
N PHE A 121 45.78 -22.11 -26.92
CA PHE A 121 45.29 -22.39 -28.29
C PHE A 121 45.83 -21.37 -29.33
N THR A 122 47.13 -21.38 -29.61
CA THR A 122 47.68 -21.06 -30.97
C THR A 122 49.21 -21.13 -31.01
N LYS A 123 49.76 -22.23 -31.52
CA LYS A 123 50.77 -22.21 -32.61
C LYS A 123 51.10 -23.62 -33.06
N ASP A 124 50.77 -23.92 -34.31
CA ASP A 124 51.61 -24.82 -35.10
C ASP A 124 51.52 -24.47 -36.59
N THR A 125 52.45 -23.61 -37.05
CA THR A 125 52.96 -23.49 -38.44
C THR A 125 54.09 -22.44 -38.44
N VAL A 126 55.33 -22.93 -38.34
CA VAL A 126 56.55 -22.52 -39.09
C VAL A 126 56.42 -21.19 -39.88
N LYS A 127 57.22 -20.13 -39.66
CA LYS A 127 58.68 -20.09 -39.94
C LYS A 127 59.33 -18.76 -39.50
N ASP A 128 60.67 -18.76 -39.28
CA ASP A 128 61.64 -17.63 -39.27
C ASP A 128 61.34 -16.37 -38.39
N SER A 129 62.30 -15.69 -37.76
CA SER A 129 63.72 -15.98 -37.43
C SER A 129 64.19 -15.03 -36.29
N THR A 130 65.42 -15.23 -35.79
CA THR A 130 66.37 -14.22 -35.20
C THR A 130 65.84 -12.84 -34.72
N GLU A 131 66.19 -12.29 -33.55
CA GLU A 131 67.21 -12.64 -32.53
C GLU A 131 67.01 -11.79 -31.24
N SER A 132 67.72 -12.17 -30.16
CA SER A 132 68.43 -11.37 -29.11
C SER A 132 68.16 -9.83 -28.94
N VAL A 133 68.27 -9.17 -27.76
CA VAL A 133 68.86 -9.54 -26.44
C VAL A 133 68.55 -8.48 -25.34
N THR A 134 68.65 -8.83 -24.03
CA THR A 134 68.70 -7.96 -22.80
C THR A 134 67.52 -7.00 -22.51
N GLU A 135 67.00 -6.84 -21.27
CA GLU A 135 67.60 -6.40 -19.97
C GLU A 135 68.11 -4.94 -20.00
N ASN A 136 67.89 -4.05 -19.01
CA ASN A 136 67.13 -4.15 -17.74
C ASN A 136 66.70 -2.75 -17.19
N GLU A 137 66.04 -2.79 -16.02
CA GLU A 137 65.76 -1.77 -14.97
C GLU A 137 66.80 -0.62 -14.78
N THR A 138 66.56 0.55 -14.13
CA THR A 138 65.46 1.08 -13.27
C THR A 138 65.51 2.64 -13.10
N ALA A 139 64.40 3.24 -12.63
CA ALA A 139 64.24 4.38 -11.69
C ALA A 139 64.95 5.78 -11.84
N GLU A 140 64.13 6.85 -11.64
CA GLU A 140 64.28 8.08 -10.79
C GLU A 140 65.64 8.83 -10.63
N GLU A 141 65.74 10.17 -10.52
CA GLU A 141 64.73 11.27 -10.42
C GLU A 141 65.32 12.67 -10.79
N ALA A 142 64.43 13.68 -10.87
CA ALA A 142 64.61 15.10 -10.47
C ALA A 142 65.34 16.18 -11.36
N LYS A 143 64.52 17.22 -11.71
CA LYS A 143 64.85 18.68 -11.84
C LYS A 143 65.64 19.14 -13.09
N LYS A 144 65.49 20.37 -13.62
CA LYS A 144 64.73 21.60 -13.21
C LYS A 144 64.55 22.60 -14.40
N GLU A 145 63.55 23.51 -14.32
CA GLU A 145 63.47 24.88 -14.95
C GLU A 145 63.56 24.99 -16.51
N THR A 146 62.85 25.87 -17.25
CA THR A 146 61.73 26.84 -17.07
C THR A 146 60.94 26.92 -18.42
N GLU A 147 59.98 27.79 -18.79
CA GLU A 147 59.32 29.05 -18.32
C GLU A 147 57.77 28.89 -18.50
N GLU A 148 56.86 29.63 -17.86
CA GLU A 148 56.31 30.99 -18.18
C GLU A 148 55.74 31.16 -19.61
N GLN A 149 54.52 31.65 -19.90
CA GLN A 149 53.52 32.54 -19.23
C GLN A 149 52.06 32.12 -19.62
N ALA A 150 50.95 32.52 -19.00
CA ALA A 150 50.69 33.24 -17.73
C ALA A 150 49.26 32.92 -17.20
N THR A 151 48.99 33.32 -15.96
CA THR A 151 47.81 33.03 -15.13
C THR A 151 46.49 33.70 -15.54
N GLU A 152 45.36 33.03 -15.23
CA GLU A 152 44.24 33.69 -14.52
C GLU A 152 43.65 32.74 -13.45
N LYS A 153 42.84 33.25 -12.52
CA LYS A 153 42.45 32.56 -11.28
C LYS A 153 41.29 31.57 -11.47
N VAL A 154 41.49 30.35 -10.97
CA VAL A 154 40.36 29.51 -10.53
C VAL A 154 39.76 30.13 -9.28
N THR A 155 38.45 30.38 -9.33
CA THR A 155 37.62 30.73 -8.16
C THR A 155 36.67 29.57 -7.90
N GLU A 156 36.11 29.47 -6.70
CA GLU A 156 35.20 28.39 -6.32
C GLU A 156 33.93 28.41 -7.19
N ASN A 157 33.72 27.35 -7.98
CA ASN A 157 32.41 27.07 -8.56
C ASN A 157 31.64 26.21 -7.56
N GLU A 158 30.70 26.83 -6.86
CA GLU A 158 29.61 26.13 -6.19
C GLU A 158 28.84 25.32 -7.26
N THR A 159 28.49 24.06 -6.97
CA THR A 159 27.62 23.29 -7.86
C THR A 159 26.21 23.86 -7.74
N GLU A 160 25.76 24.61 -8.76
CA GLU A 160 24.41 25.16 -8.80
C GLU A 160 23.37 24.03 -8.74
N GLU A 161 22.76 23.85 -7.57
CA GLU A 161 21.59 22.98 -7.38
C GLU A 161 20.42 23.61 -8.14
N SER A 162 20.08 23.03 -9.30
CA SER A 162 19.13 23.61 -10.24
C SER A 162 17.68 23.50 -9.73
N THR A 163 17.31 24.40 -8.81
CA THR A 163 15.93 24.56 -8.35
C THR A 163 15.08 25.15 -9.48
N GLU A 164 14.55 24.31 -10.36
CA GLU A 164 13.56 24.76 -11.34
C GLU A 164 12.36 25.38 -10.62
N ALA A 165 12.09 26.66 -10.93
CA ALA A 165 10.93 27.34 -10.38
C ALA A 165 9.65 26.67 -10.89
N PRO A 166 8.62 26.47 -10.04
CA PRO A 166 7.43 25.70 -10.41
C PRO A 166 6.77 26.28 -11.65
N VAL A 167 6.69 25.46 -12.71
CA VAL A 167 6.13 25.81 -14.01
C VAL A 167 4.72 26.38 -13.82
N LYS A 168 4.43 27.53 -14.44
CA LYS A 168 3.08 28.10 -14.45
C LYS A 168 2.15 27.25 -15.29
N THR A 169 1.46 26.34 -14.64
CA THR A 169 0.25 25.67 -15.14
C THR A 169 -0.82 26.72 -15.45
N ASN A 170 -1.34 26.69 -16.67
CA ASN A 170 -2.45 27.56 -17.12
C ASN A 170 -3.80 26.80 -17.22
N GLY A 171 -3.79 25.49 -16.93
CA GLY A 171 -4.97 24.62 -16.89
C GLY A 171 -5.20 24.07 -15.48
N THR A 172 -5.71 22.84 -15.40
CA THR A 172 -5.95 22.11 -14.15
C THR A 172 -5.71 20.62 -14.32
N LEU A 173 -5.29 19.97 -13.23
CA LEU A 173 -5.30 18.51 -13.10
C LEU A 173 -6.49 18.08 -12.22
N GLU A 174 -7.44 17.34 -12.81
CA GLU A 174 -8.56 16.71 -12.12
C GLU A 174 -8.23 15.25 -11.79
N VAL A 175 -8.57 14.78 -10.59
CA VAL A 175 -8.49 13.37 -10.17
C VAL A 175 -9.83 12.94 -9.61
N HIS A 176 -10.49 12.00 -10.30
CA HIS A 176 -11.75 11.41 -9.93
C HIS A 176 -11.54 10.02 -9.33
N PHE A 177 -11.58 9.88 -8.01
CA PHE A 177 -11.71 8.59 -7.35
C PHE A 177 -13.19 8.18 -7.38
N ILE A 178 -13.51 7.09 -8.08
CA ILE A 178 -14.89 6.69 -8.39
C ILE A 178 -15.42 5.73 -7.31
N ASP A 179 -16.68 5.85 -6.90
CA ASP A 179 -17.32 4.93 -5.94
C ASP A 179 -17.71 3.58 -6.59
N VAL A 180 -16.68 2.76 -6.87
CA VAL A 180 -16.78 1.34 -7.27
C VAL A 180 -16.95 0.40 -6.06
N GLY A 181 -17.24 0.95 -4.87
CA GLY A 181 -17.32 0.18 -3.63
C GLY A 181 -15.95 -0.36 -3.19
N GLN A 182 -15.85 -1.67 -2.92
CA GLN A 182 -14.59 -2.30 -2.51
C GLN A 182 -13.78 -2.63 -3.75
N ALA A 183 -13.05 -1.63 -4.24
CA ALA A 183 -12.30 -1.65 -5.48
C ALA A 183 -11.57 -0.31 -5.70
N ASP A 184 -10.65 -0.28 -6.66
CA ASP A 184 -10.00 0.93 -7.15
C ASP A 184 -10.41 1.27 -8.59
N ALA A 185 -10.85 2.50 -8.81
CA ALA A 185 -10.96 3.11 -10.13
C ALA A 185 -10.75 4.62 -10.02
N SER A 186 -9.76 5.15 -10.74
CA SER A 186 -9.38 6.57 -10.68
C SER A 186 -9.17 7.16 -12.06
N LEU A 187 -9.96 8.15 -12.45
CA LEU A 187 -9.80 8.88 -13.71
C LEU A 187 -9.05 10.20 -13.46
N VAL A 188 -7.86 10.33 -14.06
CA VAL A 188 -7.04 11.55 -14.06
C VAL A 188 -7.23 12.28 -15.39
N ILE A 189 -7.38 13.60 -15.35
CA ILE A 189 -7.48 14.47 -16.53
C ILE A 189 -6.54 15.65 -16.33
N CYS A 190 -5.65 15.91 -17.29
CA CYS A 190 -4.71 17.02 -17.25
C CYS A 190 -4.72 17.76 -18.60
N ASP A 191 -5.12 19.03 -18.60
CA ASP A 191 -5.16 19.92 -19.77
C ASP A 191 -5.82 19.32 -21.05
N GLY A 192 -6.72 18.33 -20.89
CA GLY A 192 -7.42 17.63 -21.98
C GLY A 192 -6.93 16.20 -22.27
N ILE A 193 -5.74 15.83 -21.78
CA ILE A 193 -5.17 14.47 -21.82
C ILE A 193 -5.74 13.67 -20.63
N SER A 194 -6.02 12.38 -20.82
CA SER A 194 -6.77 11.55 -19.88
C SER A 194 -6.11 10.20 -19.59
N MET A 195 -6.19 9.76 -18.33
CA MET A 195 -5.62 8.51 -17.85
C MET A 195 -6.55 7.82 -16.87
N LEU A 196 -6.88 6.55 -17.12
CA LEU A 196 -7.65 5.71 -16.19
C LEU A 196 -6.70 4.77 -15.44
N ILE A 197 -6.62 4.91 -14.12
CA ILE A 197 -5.88 4.03 -13.20
C ILE A 197 -6.88 3.07 -12.55
N ASP A 198 -6.84 1.80 -12.97
CA ASP A 198 -7.77 0.73 -12.62
C ASP A 198 -9.26 1.05 -12.94
N GLY A 199 -10.10 0.00 -12.94
CA GLY A 199 -11.50 0.07 -13.36
C GLY A 199 -12.49 -0.54 -12.36
N GLY A 200 -12.04 -0.98 -11.20
CA GLY A 200 -12.87 -1.67 -10.22
C GLY A 200 -13.26 -3.09 -10.61
N ASN A 201 -14.28 -3.64 -9.94
CA ASN A 201 -14.71 -5.04 -10.13
C ASN A 201 -15.19 -5.30 -11.56
N ALA A 202 -15.23 -6.57 -11.99
CA ALA A 202 -15.83 -6.94 -13.27
C ALA A 202 -17.31 -6.48 -13.37
N GLY A 203 -18.03 -6.46 -12.24
CA GLY A 203 -19.39 -5.91 -12.13
C GLY A 203 -19.50 -4.40 -12.38
N ASP A 204 -18.42 -3.63 -12.14
CA ASP A 204 -18.38 -2.18 -12.26
C ASP A 204 -18.13 -1.71 -13.70
N SER A 205 -17.88 -2.62 -14.64
CA SER A 205 -17.75 -2.34 -16.09
C SER A 205 -18.83 -1.39 -16.63
N SER A 206 -20.09 -1.55 -16.19
CA SER A 206 -21.20 -0.68 -16.60
C SER A 206 -21.19 0.70 -15.94
N LEU A 207 -20.59 0.83 -14.74
CA LEU A 207 -20.35 2.10 -14.08
C LEU A 207 -19.27 2.88 -14.84
N ILE A 208 -18.10 2.26 -15.10
CA ILE A 208 -16.98 2.90 -15.80
C ILE A 208 -17.36 3.34 -17.22
N TYR A 209 -18.03 2.46 -17.99
CA TYR A 209 -18.63 2.80 -19.30
C TYR A 209 -19.49 4.08 -19.20
N SER A 210 -20.36 4.13 -18.18
CA SER A 210 -21.27 5.26 -17.99
C SER A 210 -20.57 6.52 -17.47
N TYR A 211 -19.46 6.38 -16.74
CA TYR A 211 -18.67 7.48 -16.18
C TYR A 211 -17.92 8.23 -17.29
N LEU A 212 -17.15 7.49 -18.10
CA LEU A 212 -16.43 8.01 -19.26
C LEU A 212 -17.40 8.67 -20.26
N LYS A 213 -18.52 7.99 -20.54
CA LYS A 213 -19.59 8.52 -21.40
C LYS A 213 -20.27 9.79 -20.87
N LYS A 214 -20.44 9.91 -19.55
CA LYS A 214 -20.97 11.13 -18.90
C LYS A 214 -19.94 12.26 -18.91
N LYS A 215 -18.64 11.95 -18.84
CA LYS A 215 -17.53 12.91 -18.96
C LYS A 215 -17.24 13.31 -20.41
N GLY A 216 -17.72 12.55 -21.41
CA GLY A 216 -17.46 12.79 -22.83
C GLY A 216 -16.10 12.26 -23.31
N ILE A 217 -15.54 11.27 -22.61
CA ILE A 217 -14.19 10.72 -22.84
C ILE A 217 -14.33 9.37 -23.57
N ASP A 218 -14.38 9.41 -24.91
CA ASP A 218 -14.37 8.24 -25.82
C ASP A 218 -12.97 7.89 -26.37
N HIS A 219 -11.95 8.56 -25.84
CA HIS A 219 -10.54 8.24 -26.01
C HIS A 219 -9.82 8.37 -24.66
N LEU A 220 -8.92 7.44 -24.34
CA LEU A 220 -8.04 7.46 -23.19
C LEU A 220 -6.59 7.40 -23.67
N ASP A 221 -5.81 8.43 -23.40
CA ASP A 221 -4.39 8.48 -23.77
C ASP A 221 -3.61 7.36 -23.05
N TYR A 222 -3.99 7.09 -21.79
CA TYR A 222 -3.43 6.03 -20.96
C TYR A 222 -4.50 5.19 -20.22
N ILE A 223 -4.29 3.88 -20.16
CA ILE A 223 -4.83 3.03 -19.10
C ILE A 223 -3.67 2.45 -18.30
N ILE A 224 -3.74 2.57 -16.97
CA ILE A 224 -2.86 1.91 -16.02
C ILE A 224 -3.67 0.81 -15.35
N ASN A 225 -3.20 -0.44 -15.40
CA ASN A 225 -3.66 -1.48 -14.49
C ASN A 225 -2.57 -1.73 -13.43
N THR A 226 -2.82 -1.38 -12.18
CA THR A 226 -1.78 -1.49 -11.13
C THR A 226 -1.39 -2.94 -10.92
N HIS A 227 -2.37 -3.83 -10.77
CA HIS A 227 -2.19 -5.27 -10.64
C HIS A 227 -3.48 -6.03 -11.07
N PRO A 228 -3.42 -7.35 -11.35
CA PRO A 228 -4.43 -8.06 -12.15
C PRO A 228 -5.65 -8.58 -11.35
N HIS A 229 -5.81 -8.20 -10.08
CA HIS A 229 -6.95 -8.63 -9.27
C HIS A 229 -8.27 -8.03 -9.78
N GLU A 230 -9.39 -8.73 -9.53
CA GLU A 230 -10.67 -8.44 -10.18
C GLU A 230 -11.21 -7.04 -9.84
N ASP A 231 -10.98 -6.59 -8.62
CA ASP A 231 -11.29 -5.28 -8.03
C ASP A 231 -10.39 -4.13 -8.53
N HIS A 232 -9.45 -4.42 -9.43
CA HIS A 232 -8.60 -3.45 -10.12
C HIS A 232 -8.75 -3.54 -11.65
N VAL A 233 -8.56 -4.73 -12.23
CA VAL A 233 -8.59 -4.92 -13.69
C VAL A 233 -10.01 -5.06 -14.27
N GLY A 234 -11.00 -5.41 -13.44
CA GLY A 234 -12.28 -5.94 -13.90
C GLY A 234 -13.12 -4.99 -14.75
N GLY A 235 -13.31 -3.75 -14.31
CA GLY A 235 -14.12 -2.77 -15.01
C GLY A 235 -13.42 -2.11 -16.22
N LEU A 236 -12.13 -2.37 -16.44
CA LEU A 236 -11.39 -1.85 -17.61
C LEU A 236 -11.94 -2.41 -18.93
N ALA A 237 -12.51 -3.63 -18.92
CA ALA A 237 -13.28 -4.15 -20.06
C ALA A 237 -14.50 -3.28 -20.40
N GLY A 238 -15.13 -2.65 -19.39
CA GLY A 238 -16.19 -1.66 -19.58
C GLY A 238 -15.69 -0.33 -20.14
N ALA A 239 -14.48 0.10 -19.76
CA ALA A 239 -13.84 1.29 -20.32
C ALA A 239 -13.56 1.10 -21.83
N LEU A 240 -12.88 0.01 -22.20
CA LEU A 240 -12.50 -0.29 -23.59
C LEU A 240 -13.68 -0.60 -24.51
N ASN A 241 -14.83 -1.00 -23.94
CA ASN A 241 -16.10 -1.13 -24.67
C ASN A 241 -16.79 0.22 -24.93
N TYR A 242 -16.30 1.33 -24.35
CA TYR A 242 -16.73 2.70 -24.67
C TYR A 242 -15.66 3.47 -25.46
N ALA A 243 -14.44 3.49 -24.93
CA ALA A 243 -13.36 4.36 -25.36
C ALA A 243 -12.24 3.59 -26.07
N SER A 244 -11.62 4.27 -27.04
CA SER A 244 -10.31 3.87 -27.56
C SER A 244 -9.21 4.12 -26.51
N VAL A 245 -8.10 3.38 -26.55
CA VAL A 245 -6.91 3.67 -25.75
C VAL A 245 -5.65 3.73 -26.60
N ASP A 246 -4.77 4.70 -26.36
CA ASP A 246 -3.48 4.83 -27.07
C ASP A 246 -2.39 3.96 -26.43
N LYS A 247 -2.21 4.03 -25.10
CA LYS A 247 -1.22 3.21 -24.38
C LYS A 247 -1.79 2.53 -23.14
N VAL A 248 -1.48 1.25 -22.99
CA VAL A 248 -1.69 0.51 -21.73
C VAL A 248 -0.37 0.27 -21.02
N ILE A 249 -0.35 0.53 -19.72
CA ILE A 249 0.74 0.17 -18.82
C ILE A 249 0.19 -0.78 -17.76
N GLY A 250 0.86 -1.90 -17.51
CA GLY A 250 0.41 -2.91 -16.53
C GLY A 250 1.59 -3.66 -15.94
N SER A 251 1.44 -4.16 -14.71
CA SER A 251 2.51 -4.89 -14.01
C SER A 251 2.79 -6.28 -14.58
N MET A 252 1.85 -6.86 -15.34
CA MET A 252 2.05 -8.11 -16.08
C MET A 252 1.22 -8.18 -17.36
N THR A 253 1.65 -8.99 -18.33
CA THR A 253 0.97 -9.19 -19.63
C THR A 253 -0.04 -10.34 -19.63
N SER A 254 -0.12 -11.13 -18.56
CA SER A 254 -0.96 -12.34 -18.49
C SER A 254 -1.26 -12.76 -17.05
N TYR A 255 -2.53 -13.01 -16.74
CA TYR A 255 -2.97 -13.54 -15.44
C TYR A 255 -4.21 -14.42 -15.63
N ASP A 256 -4.31 -15.54 -14.89
CA ASP A 256 -5.41 -16.51 -15.03
C ASP A 256 -6.66 -16.06 -14.26
N SER A 257 -7.32 -15.00 -14.73
CA SER A 257 -8.63 -14.59 -14.25
C SER A 257 -9.57 -14.20 -15.39
N LYS A 258 -10.88 -14.33 -15.17
CA LYS A 258 -11.89 -13.92 -16.17
C LYS A 258 -11.88 -12.41 -16.40
N ALA A 259 -11.56 -11.64 -15.36
CA ALA A 259 -11.41 -10.20 -15.42
C ALA A 259 -10.25 -9.81 -16.35
N PHE A 260 -9.04 -10.34 -16.09
CA PHE A 260 -7.85 -10.04 -16.88
C PHE A 260 -7.98 -10.51 -18.34
N ASN A 261 -8.50 -11.72 -18.56
CA ASN A 261 -8.76 -12.22 -19.92
C ASN A 261 -9.81 -11.39 -20.68
N SER A 262 -10.80 -10.79 -19.98
CA SER A 262 -11.77 -9.87 -20.60
C SER A 262 -11.14 -8.54 -20.97
N PHE A 263 -10.26 -8.01 -20.13
CA PHE A 263 -9.47 -6.81 -20.40
C PHE A 263 -8.57 -6.99 -21.62
N VAL A 264 -7.75 -8.06 -21.65
CA VAL A 264 -6.86 -8.37 -22.80
C VAL A 264 -7.64 -8.55 -24.10
N LYS A 265 -8.78 -9.25 -24.09
CA LYS A 265 -9.64 -9.39 -25.28
C LYS A 265 -10.01 -8.04 -25.90
N TYR A 266 -10.38 -7.05 -25.09
CA TYR A 266 -10.74 -5.73 -25.61
C TYR A 266 -9.52 -4.92 -26.09
N LEU A 267 -8.31 -5.19 -25.56
CA LEU A 267 -7.07 -4.63 -26.10
C LEU A 267 -6.70 -5.25 -27.46
N ASP A 268 -6.86 -6.56 -27.60
CA ASP A 268 -6.67 -7.25 -28.89
C ASP A 268 -7.65 -6.71 -29.96
N GLU A 269 -8.91 -6.44 -29.59
CA GLU A 269 -9.91 -5.81 -30.48
C GLU A 269 -9.51 -4.38 -30.91
N GLN A 270 -8.70 -3.67 -30.12
CA GLN A 270 -8.13 -2.37 -30.46
C GLN A 270 -6.69 -2.45 -31.04
N ASN A 271 -6.09 -3.64 -31.12
CA ASN A 271 -4.67 -3.89 -31.48
C ASN A 271 -3.63 -3.28 -30.51
N VAL A 272 -4.04 -2.97 -29.27
CA VAL A 272 -3.17 -2.37 -28.23
C VAL A 272 -2.53 -3.48 -27.39
N ARG A 273 -1.35 -3.22 -26.81
CA ARG A 273 -0.66 -4.17 -25.92
C ARG A 273 -0.26 -3.53 -24.60
N ILE A 274 -0.27 -4.35 -23.54
CA ILE A 274 0.21 -3.98 -22.20
C ILE A 274 1.73 -3.75 -22.26
N THR A 275 2.16 -2.54 -21.89
CA THR A 275 3.57 -2.20 -21.65
C THR A 275 3.92 -2.49 -20.19
N LEU A 276 4.99 -3.24 -19.95
CA LEU A 276 5.55 -3.39 -18.60
C LEU A 276 6.46 -2.18 -18.28
N PRO A 277 6.20 -1.41 -17.21
CA PRO A 277 7.08 -0.33 -16.80
C PRO A 277 8.23 -0.85 -15.92
N LYS A 278 9.15 0.05 -15.57
CA LYS A 278 10.18 -0.14 -14.54
C LYS A 278 10.11 0.98 -13.50
N ALA A 279 10.44 0.67 -12.26
CA ALA A 279 10.71 1.69 -11.24
C ALA A 279 11.82 2.66 -11.74
N GLY A 280 11.49 3.95 -11.82
CA GLY A 280 12.30 5.02 -12.41
C GLY A 280 11.81 5.53 -13.77
N ASP A 281 10.94 4.80 -14.48
CA ASP A 281 10.39 5.26 -15.78
C ASP A 281 9.51 6.51 -15.62
N THR A 282 9.57 7.43 -16.59
CA THR A 282 8.80 8.69 -16.59
C THR A 282 8.04 8.91 -17.90
N PHE A 283 6.85 9.50 -17.82
CA PHE A 283 6.09 10.00 -18.98
C PHE A 283 5.28 11.26 -18.64
N LYS A 284 4.82 11.99 -19.65
CA LYS A 284 3.99 13.20 -19.48
C LYS A 284 2.51 12.85 -19.55
N LEU A 285 1.70 13.53 -18.73
CA LEU A 285 0.25 13.62 -18.87
C LEU A 285 -0.09 15.11 -19.08
N ALA A 286 -0.11 15.55 -20.34
CA ALA A 286 -0.03 16.98 -20.70
C ALA A 286 1.13 17.71 -19.97
N SER A 287 0.83 18.72 -19.15
CA SER A 287 1.84 19.44 -18.37
C SER A 287 2.18 18.81 -17.01
N ALA A 288 1.55 17.69 -16.63
CA ALA A 288 1.96 16.88 -15.48
C ALA A 288 3.07 15.89 -15.82
N ASP A 289 3.96 15.62 -14.86
CA ASP A 289 4.95 14.55 -14.90
C ASP A 289 4.44 13.33 -14.14
N VAL A 290 4.50 12.16 -14.77
CA VAL A 290 4.17 10.87 -14.15
C VAL A 290 5.44 10.03 -14.05
N GLN A 291 5.80 9.63 -12.83
CA GLN A 291 6.93 8.75 -12.53
C GLN A 291 6.42 7.42 -11.96
N VAL A 292 6.96 6.32 -12.48
CA VAL A 292 6.77 4.98 -11.93
C VAL A 292 7.77 4.77 -10.79
N LEU A 293 7.28 4.46 -9.61
CA LEU A 293 8.10 4.18 -8.41
C LEU A 293 8.18 2.68 -8.11
N GLY A 294 7.14 1.92 -8.46
CA GLY A 294 7.04 0.48 -8.26
C GLY A 294 6.23 -0.20 -9.39
N PRO A 295 6.26 -1.54 -9.51
CA PRO A 295 6.96 -2.46 -8.62
C PRO A 295 8.49 -2.37 -8.80
N VAL A 296 9.23 -2.37 -7.69
CA VAL A 296 10.69 -2.31 -7.67
C VAL A 296 11.30 -3.63 -8.11
N HIS A 297 10.67 -4.75 -7.76
CA HIS A 297 11.02 -6.08 -8.22
C HIS A 297 9.77 -6.97 -8.33
N SER A 298 9.84 -8.08 -9.06
CA SER A 298 8.69 -8.99 -9.22
C SER A 298 8.47 -9.83 -7.96
N SER A 299 7.31 -9.68 -7.31
CA SER A 299 6.96 -10.42 -6.09
C SER A 299 6.13 -11.68 -6.38
N LYS A 300 6.10 -12.62 -5.42
CA LYS A 300 5.13 -13.73 -5.41
C LYS A 300 3.76 -13.30 -4.90
N ASP A 301 3.72 -12.23 -4.11
CA ASP A 301 2.47 -11.60 -3.74
C ASP A 301 2.06 -10.65 -4.87
N ILE A 302 0.85 -10.84 -5.40
CA ILE A 302 0.34 -10.12 -6.56
C ILE A 302 0.06 -8.64 -6.20
N ASN A 303 -0.27 -8.35 -4.94
CA ASN A 303 -0.46 -6.98 -4.44
C ASN A 303 0.86 -6.19 -4.47
N ASN A 304 1.96 -6.82 -4.05
CA ASN A 304 3.33 -6.30 -4.14
C ASN A 304 3.90 -6.29 -5.58
N ASN A 305 3.10 -6.55 -6.61
CA ASN A 305 3.45 -6.20 -8.00
C ASN A 305 2.73 -4.92 -8.48
N SER A 306 2.02 -4.20 -7.60
CA SER A 306 1.28 -2.98 -7.95
C SER A 306 2.16 -1.90 -8.58
N ILE A 307 1.72 -1.34 -9.72
CA ILE A 307 2.32 -0.11 -10.23
C ILE A 307 2.06 1.01 -9.24
N VAL A 308 3.14 1.56 -8.67
CA VAL A 308 3.10 2.78 -7.86
C VAL A 308 3.46 3.97 -8.75
N LEU A 309 2.58 4.98 -8.83
CA LEU A 309 2.77 6.18 -9.63
C LEU A 309 2.79 7.44 -8.77
N LYS A 310 3.77 8.31 -8.99
CA LYS A 310 3.72 9.71 -8.57
C LYS A 310 3.35 10.58 -9.77
N ILE A 311 2.30 11.39 -9.63
CA ILE A 311 1.89 12.41 -10.61
C ILE A 311 2.21 13.78 -9.99
N THR A 312 2.99 14.61 -10.68
CA THR A 312 3.40 15.95 -10.22
C THR A 312 2.86 17.01 -11.17
N TYR A 313 2.21 18.04 -10.63
CA TYR A 313 1.57 19.13 -11.38
C TYR A 313 1.84 20.46 -10.68
N GLY A 314 2.70 21.30 -11.27
CA GLY A 314 3.20 22.51 -10.63
C GLY A 314 3.91 22.19 -9.30
N ALA A 315 3.43 22.79 -8.21
CA ALA A 315 3.88 22.52 -6.84
C ALA A 315 2.99 21.51 -6.07
N THR A 316 2.11 20.78 -6.76
CA THR A 316 1.24 19.74 -6.16
C THR A 316 1.57 18.35 -6.70
N SER A 317 1.30 17.31 -5.91
CA SER A 317 1.59 15.93 -6.30
C SER A 317 0.62 14.91 -5.70
N PHE A 318 0.40 13.83 -6.45
CA PHE A 318 -0.51 12.73 -6.12
C PHE A 318 0.26 11.41 -6.19
N LEU A 319 0.19 10.59 -5.13
CA LEU A 319 0.79 9.26 -5.08
C LEU A 319 -0.29 8.18 -5.10
N PHE A 320 -0.23 7.31 -6.11
CA PHE A 320 -1.06 6.12 -6.27
C PHE A 320 -0.23 4.88 -5.99
N THR A 321 -0.63 4.07 -5.00
CA THR A 321 0.11 2.88 -4.57
C THR A 321 -0.41 1.57 -5.17
N GLY A 322 -1.59 1.59 -5.79
CA GLY A 322 -2.40 0.38 -5.92
C GLY A 322 -2.51 -0.32 -4.57
N ASP A 323 -2.22 -1.61 -4.54
CA ASP A 323 -2.25 -2.44 -3.35
C ASP A 323 -0.86 -2.84 -2.84
N ALA A 324 0.18 -2.07 -3.18
CA ALA A 324 1.53 -2.27 -2.65
C ALA A 324 1.50 -2.35 -1.10
N GLU A 325 2.02 -3.45 -0.56
CA GLU A 325 2.09 -3.69 0.89
C GLU A 325 3.46 -3.30 1.44
N ARG A 326 3.64 -3.44 2.76
CA ARG A 326 4.88 -3.15 3.51
C ARG A 326 6.18 -3.57 2.80
N GLU A 327 6.19 -4.69 2.10
CA GLU A 327 7.37 -5.22 1.43
C GLU A 327 7.75 -4.31 0.24
N GLU A 328 6.85 -4.08 -0.73
CA GLU A 328 7.11 -3.14 -1.84
C GLU A 328 7.23 -1.68 -1.35
N GLU A 329 6.51 -1.28 -0.29
CA GLU A 329 6.75 0.02 0.37
C GLU A 329 8.20 0.16 0.86
N GLN A 330 8.77 -0.92 1.44
CA GLN A 330 10.14 -0.94 1.94
C GLN A 330 11.17 -0.97 0.80
N ASP A 331 10.86 -1.63 -0.33
CA ASP A 331 11.70 -1.59 -1.53
C ASP A 331 11.70 -0.21 -2.20
N ILE A 332 10.54 0.46 -2.30
CA ILE A 332 10.42 1.85 -2.80
C ILE A 332 11.21 2.81 -1.89
N LEU A 333 11.10 2.66 -0.57
CA LEU A 333 11.94 3.42 0.38
C LEU A 333 13.43 3.14 0.20
N ALA A 334 13.83 1.88 -0.06
CA ALA A 334 15.22 1.49 -0.29
C ALA A 334 15.79 2.02 -1.62
N LYS A 335 14.95 2.39 -2.59
CA LYS A 335 15.37 3.10 -3.81
C LYS A 335 15.72 4.56 -3.60
N GLY A 336 15.25 5.19 -2.51
CA GLY A 336 15.49 6.61 -2.24
C GLY A 336 14.80 7.55 -3.23
N PHE A 337 13.66 7.16 -3.81
CA PHE A 337 12.83 8.06 -4.61
C PHE A 337 12.25 9.19 -3.76
N GLU A 338 11.93 10.33 -4.38
CA GLU A 338 11.19 11.40 -3.73
C GLU A 338 9.70 11.03 -3.67
N LEU A 339 9.19 10.79 -2.44
CA LEU A 339 7.81 10.35 -2.18
C LEU A 339 6.86 11.48 -1.78
N GLY A 340 7.37 12.70 -1.61
CA GLY A 340 6.66 13.89 -1.13
C GLY A 340 5.45 14.23 -1.98
N SER A 341 4.25 14.01 -1.43
CA SER A 341 3.01 14.02 -2.20
C SER A 341 1.87 14.72 -1.47
N THR A 342 1.29 15.76 -2.06
CA THR A 342 0.15 16.52 -1.50
C THR A 342 -1.04 15.61 -1.18
N VAL A 343 -1.31 14.63 -2.05
CA VAL A 343 -2.42 13.67 -1.91
C VAL A 343 -1.89 12.24 -2.00
N LEU A 344 -2.23 11.40 -1.02
CA LEU A 344 -1.98 9.96 -1.04
C LEU A 344 -3.29 9.20 -1.34
N LYS A 345 -3.33 8.42 -2.42
CA LYS A 345 -4.28 7.31 -2.54
C LYS A 345 -3.76 6.17 -1.67
N VAL A 346 -4.48 5.89 -0.59
CA VAL A 346 -4.14 4.89 0.43
C VAL A 346 -4.20 3.49 -0.18
N GLY A 347 -3.17 2.69 0.11
CA GLY A 347 -2.97 1.37 -0.49
C GLY A 347 -3.87 0.28 0.09
N HIS A 348 -4.17 -0.72 -0.74
CA HIS A 348 -4.95 -1.91 -0.40
C HIS A 348 -6.27 -1.59 0.32
N HIS A 349 -6.96 -0.57 -0.21
CA HIS A 349 -8.22 -0.03 0.32
C HIS A 349 -8.17 0.39 1.81
N GLY A 350 -6.98 0.65 2.35
CA GLY A 350 -6.75 0.90 3.77
C GLY A 350 -6.61 -0.37 4.63
N SER A 351 -6.08 -1.45 4.06
CA SER A 351 -5.57 -2.62 4.79
C SER A 351 -4.57 -2.22 5.89
N ASP A 352 -4.39 -3.04 6.93
CA ASP A 352 -3.36 -2.84 7.94
C ASP A 352 -1.96 -3.30 7.46
N THR A 353 -1.90 -4.09 6.38
CA THR A 353 -0.67 -4.52 5.71
C THR A 353 0.06 -3.39 4.97
N SER A 354 -0.68 -2.38 4.52
CA SER A 354 -0.22 -1.26 3.69
C SER A 354 -0.28 0.08 4.46
N THR A 355 0.23 1.15 3.86
CA THR A 355 0.38 2.49 4.44
C THR A 355 1.08 2.42 5.80
N THR A 356 2.33 1.93 5.80
CA THR A 356 3.11 1.77 7.04
C THR A 356 3.67 3.10 7.54
N TYR A 357 4.01 3.16 8.84
CA TYR A 357 4.58 4.36 9.46
C TYR A 357 5.87 4.90 8.77
N PRO A 358 6.83 4.07 8.32
CA PRO A 358 7.97 4.56 7.56
C PRO A 358 7.55 5.20 6.23
N PHE A 359 6.69 4.53 5.45
CA PHE A 359 6.26 4.99 4.14
C PHE A 359 5.47 6.30 4.24
N LEU A 360 4.44 6.34 5.09
CA LEU A 360 3.63 7.54 5.34
C LEU A 360 4.46 8.75 5.83
N ARG A 361 5.57 8.48 6.57
CA ARG A 361 6.47 9.52 7.09
C ARG A 361 7.34 10.16 6.00
N GLU A 362 7.73 9.44 4.95
CA GLU A 362 8.48 10.04 3.83
C GLU A 362 7.55 10.72 2.81
N ILE A 363 6.28 10.30 2.73
CA ILE A 363 5.27 10.93 1.85
C ILE A 363 4.78 12.28 2.42
N MET A 364 4.57 12.36 3.75
CA MET A 364 4.00 13.50 4.48
C MET A 364 2.78 14.17 3.81
N PRO A 365 1.71 13.42 3.49
CA PRO A 365 0.60 13.97 2.72
C PRO A 365 -0.29 14.90 3.55
N GLU A 366 -0.79 15.97 2.93
CA GLU A 366 -1.83 16.82 3.51
C GLU A 366 -3.20 16.12 3.45
N TYR A 367 -3.43 15.36 2.36
CA TYR A 367 -4.68 14.67 2.08
C TYR A 367 -4.48 13.17 1.84
N ALA A 368 -5.40 12.36 2.33
CA ALA A 368 -5.49 10.94 2.01
C ALA A 368 -6.84 10.61 1.37
N VAL A 369 -6.86 9.73 0.38
CA VAL A 369 -8.08 9.17 -0.21
C VAL A 369 -8.06 7.65 -0.06
N ILE A 370 -9.12 7.10 0.52
CA ILE A 370 -9.35 5.66 0.61
C ILE A 370 -10.51 5.29 -0.32
N SER A 371 -10.24 4.50 -1.35
CA SER A 371 -11.29 3.78 -2.06
C SER A 371 -11.59 2.49 -1.31
N ALA A 372 -12.83 2.31 -0.85
CA ALA A 372 -13.29 1.15 -0.11
C ALA A 372 -14.82 1.02 -0.18
N GLY A 373 -15.35 -0.16 0.11
CA GLY A 373 -16.79 -0.43 0.12
C GLY A 373 -17.34 -0.56 1.53
N GLY A 374 -18.34 0.24 1.91
CA GLY A 374 -18.85 0.36 3.29
C GLY A 374 -19.63 -0.84 3.85
N SER A 375 -19.46 -2.01 3.23
CA SER A 375 -20.00 -3.32 3.64
C SER A 375 -19.14 -4.46 3.08
N ASN A 376 -17.83 -4.24 2.94
CA ASN A 376 -16.87 -5.28 2.54
C ASN A 376 -16.67 -6.34 3.65
N GLN A 377 -16.05 -7.46 3.31
CA GLN A 377 -15.83 -8.59 4.23
C GLN A 377 -14.43 -8.58 4.88
N TYR A 378 -13.51 -7.77 4.37
CA TYR A 378 -12.12 -7.66 4.83
C TYR A 378 -11.97 -6.79 6.10
N GLY A 379 -12.95 -5.91 6.35
CA GLY A 379 -12.91 -4.93 7.45
C GLY A 379 -12.24 -3.60 7.07
N HIS A 380 -11.97 -3.38 5.79
CA HIS A 380 -11.24 -2.21 5.30
C HIS A 380 -12.11 -0.93 5.30
N PRO A 381 -11.55 0.27 5.52
CA PRO A 381 -10.21 0.50 6.04
C PRO A 381 -10.08 0.09 7.52
N ASN A 382 -8.97 -0.55 7.85
CA ASN A 382 -8.66 -0.98 9.21
C ASN A 382 -8.37 0.22 10.13
N GLU A 383 -8.79 0.14 11.40
CA GLU A 383 -8.49 1.17 12.41
C GLU A 383 -6.98 1.38 12.61
N ASP A 384 -6.17 0.37 12.35
CA ASP A 384 -4.71 0.47 12.38
C ASP A 384 -4.18 1.50 11.36
N THR A 385 -4.75 1.51 10.16
CA THR A 385 -4.38 2.45 9.08
C THR A 385 -5.08 3.80 9.23
N LEU A 386 -6.34 3.82 9.69
CA LEU A 386 -6.99 5.07 10.11
C LEU A 386 -6.22 5.75 11.26
N SER A 387 -5.64 4.99 12.20
CA SER A 387 -4.83 5.54 13.28
C SER A 387 -3.47 6.04 12.80
N ARG A 388 -2.85 5.42 11.78
CA ARG A 388 -1.62 5.94 11.14
C ARG A 388 -1.85 7.31 10.50
N LEU A 389 -2.95 7.45 9.75
CA LEU A 389 -3.37 8.71 9.13
C LEU A 389 -3.72 9.78 10.18
N ARG A 390 -4.41 9.38 11.26
CA ARG A 390 -4.77 10.25 12.40
C ARG A 390 -3.56 10.73 13.20
N ASP A 391 -2.59 9.86 13.46
CA ASP A 391 -1.35 10.21 14.18
C ASP A 391 -0.40 11.07 13.32
N ALA A 392 -0.60 11.09 12.00
CA ALA A 392 0.08 11.96 11.04
C ALA A 392 -0.70 13.25 10.67
N ASP A 393 -1.86 13.50 11.29
CA ASP A 393 -2.74 14.67 11.06
C ASP A 393 -3.26 14.82 9.61
N VAL A 394 -3.41 13.71 8.89
CA VAL A 394 -3.75 13.68 7.46
C VAL A 394 -5.26 13.81 7.23
N LYS A 395 -5.68 14.80 6.45
CA LYS A 395 -7.11 15.01 6.15
C LYS A 395 -7.61 13.93 5.18
N THR A 396 -8.38 12.99 5.72
CA THR A 396 -8.77 11.77 5.00
C THR A 396 -10.15 11.90 4.34
N TYR A 397 -10.27 11.39 3.11
CA TYR A 397 -11.51 11.23 2.36
C TYR A 397 -11.75 9.74 2.05
N ARG A 398 -13.01 9.30 1.93
CA ARG A 398 -13.35 7.88 1.75
C ARG A 398 -14.55 7.65 0.82
N THR A 399 -14.42 6.81 -0.20
CA THR A 399 -15.53 6.55 -1.14
C THR A 399 -16.72 5.88 -0.44
N ASP A 400 -16.49 4.94 0.48
CA ASP A 400 -17.56 4.26 1.21
C ASP A 400 -18.48 5.22 1.98
N MET A 401 -17.94 6.33 2.49
CA MET A 401 -18.68 7.35 3.22
C MET A 401 -19.17 8.48 2.30
N GLN A 402 -18.34 8.94 1.36
CA GLN A 402 -18.52 10.21 0.63
C GLN A 402 -18.84 10.07 -0.88
N GLY A 403 -18.88 8.84 -1.41
CA GLY A 403 -19.11 8.57 -2.84
C GLY A 403 -17.91 8.97 -3.69
N ASP A 404 -18.12 9.33 -4.97
CA ASP A 404 -17.02 9.85 -5.80
C ASP A 404 -16.35 11.04 -5.10
N ILE A 405 -15.02 11.06 -5.13
CA ILE A 405 -14.16 12.12 -4.61
C ILE A 405 -13.41 12.73 -5.79
N ILE A 406 -13.68 14.00 -6.06
CA ILE A 406 -13.09 14.76 -7.16
C ILE A 406 -12.11 15.77 -6.56
N CYS A 407 -10.83 15.58 -6.87
CA CYS A 407 -9.75 16.50 -6.52
C CYS A 407 -9.45 17.37 -7.74
N ILE A 408 -9.25 18.68 -7.57
CA ILE A 408 -8.84 19.58 -8.65
C ILE A 408 -7.64 20.40 -8.17
N SER A 409 -6.53 20.30 -8.89
CA SER A 409 -5.32 21.09 -8.68
C SER A 409 -5.21 22.23 -9.69
N ASP A 410 -4.87 23.43 -9.21
CA ASP A 410 -4.46 24.59 -10.01
C ASP A 410 -2.92 24.65 -10.22
N GLY A 411 -2.19 23.62 -9.76
CA GLY A 411 -0.74 23.56 -9.73
C GLY A 411 -0.10 24.19 -8.48
N LYS A 412 -0.89 24.57 -7.47
CA LYS A 412 -0.42 25.10 -6.17
C LYS A 412 -1.25 24.63 -4.97
N ASN A 413 -2.54 24.48 -5.17
CA ASN A 413 -3.54 24.10 -4.17
C ASN A 413 -4.35 22.92 -4.71
N VAL A 414 -4.80 22.02 -3.83
CA VAL A 414 -5.77 20.96 -4.20
C VAL A 414 -7.11 21.23 -3.54
N SER A 415 -8.16 21.29 -4.35
CA SER A 415 -9.55 21.45 -3.90
C SER A 415 -10.33 20.14 -4.04
N PHE A 416 -11.33 19.91 -3.19
CA PHE A 416 -12.06 18.64 -3.11
C PHE A 416 -13.57 18.84 -3.18
N THR A 417 -14.22 18.09 -4.06
CA THR A 417 -15.69 17.93 -4.13
C THR A 417 -16.04 16.45 -3.90
N VAL A 418 -17.11 16.17 -3.16
CA VAL A 418 -17.60 14.80 -2.96
C VAL A 418 -19.11 14.70 -3.19
N THR A 419 -19.58 13.53 -3.63
CA THR A 419 -20.98 13.36 -4.06
C THR A 419 -21.99 13.13 -2.94
N ARG A 420 -21.55 12.70 -1.75
CA ARG A 420 -22.40 12.52 -0.55
C ARG A 420 -21.64 12.85 0.73
N ASN A 421 -22.37 13.12 1.82
CA ASN A 421 -21.86 13.20 3.19
C ASN A 421 -20.59 14.07 3.41
N ALA A 422 -20.49 15.23 2.75
CA ALA A 422 -19.25 16.03 2.69
C ALA A 422 -18.60 16.36 4.05
N ASN A 423 -19.39 16.55 5.11
CA ASN A 423 -18.94 16.92 6.45
C ASN A 423 -18.84 15.72 7.42
N VAL A 424 -18.71 14.50 6.91
CA VAL A 424 -18.57 13.29 7.75
C VAL A 424 -17.14 13.13 8.27
N ASP A 425 -17.01 12.71 9.53
CA ASP A 425 -15.71 12.30 10.08
C ASP A 425 -15.33 10.92 9.51
N THR A 426 -14.32 10.93 8.66
CA THR A 426 -13.79 9.76 7.93
C THR A 426 -12.82 8.91 8.76
N LEU A 427 -12.27 9.46 9.85
CA LEU A 427 -11.31 8.81 10.73
C LEU A 427 -11.97 8.10 11.92
N ILE A 428 -13.31 8.15 12.05
CA ILE A 428 -14.06 7.29 12.97
C ILE A 428 -14.21 5.88 12.40
N PHE A 429 -13.58 4.91 13.04
CA PHE A 429 -13.86 3.49 12.80
C PHE A 429 -15.22 3.09 13.39
N THR A 430 -16.25 3.04 12.54
CA THR A 430 -17.60 2.61 12.93
C THR A 430 -17.68 1.08 13.06
N SER A 431 -17.20 0.53 14.17
CA SER A 431 -17.19 -0.93 14.43
C SER A 431 -18.60 -1.55 14.37
N LYS A 432 -18.94 -2.25 13.30
CA LYS A 432 -20.23 -2.96 13.17
C LYS A 432 -20.16 -4.38 13.70
N ALA A 433 -20.28 -4.47 15.02
CA ALA A 433 -20.86 -5.58 15.79
C ALA A 433 -20.70 -7.00 15.23
N THR A 434 -19.70 -7.73 15.74
CA THR A 434 -19.72 -9.20 15.81
C THR A 434 -21.08 -9.66 16.38
N PRO A 435 -21.78 -10.64 15.79
CA PRO A 435 -23.04 -11.12 16.35
C PRO A 435 -22.79 -11.80 17.70
N THR A 436 -23.30 -11.20 18.77
CA THR A 436 -23.18 -11.75 20.14
C THR A 436 -23.68 -13.21 20.17
N PRO A 437 -22.91 -14.16 20.72
CA PRO A 437 -23.37 -15.54 20.87
C PRO A 437 -24.69 -15.58 21.64
N LYS A 438 -25.77 -16.00 20.98
CA LYS A 438 -27.12 -15.94 21.54
C LYS A 438 -27.19 -16.86 22.76
N ALA A 439 -27.37 -16.28 23.94
CA ALA A 439 -27.32 -17.01 25.21
C ALA A 439 -28.24 -18.24 25.19
N LYS A 440 -27.66 -19.41 25.46
CA LYS A 440 -28.38 -20.68 25.56
C LYS A 440 -29.39 -20.58 26.70
N PRO A 441 -30.70 -20.80 26.48
CA PRO A 441 -31.70 -20.67 27.54
C PRO A 441 -31.42 -21.69 28.65
N THR A 442 -31.27 -21.19 29.87
CA THR A 442 -30.99 -22.00 31.06
C THR A 442 -32.19 -22.86 31.44
N SER A 443 -31.94 -24.13 31.75
CA SER A 443 -32.94 -25.08 32.23
C SER A 443 -33.50 -24.70 33.61
N LYS A 444 -34.83 -24.78 33.75
CA LYS A 444 -35.54 -24.92 35.04
C LYS A 444 -36.72 -25.90 34.86
N PRO A 445 -37.29 -26.46 35.94
CA PRO A 445 -37.31 -27.92 36.05
C PRO A 445 -38.68 -28.56 35.81
N THR A 446 -38.66 -29.81 35.37
CA THR A 446 -39.85 -30.61 35.05
C THR A 446 -40.43 -31.30 36.28
N SER A 447 -41.74 -31.19 36.48
CA SER A 447 -42.52 -32.02 37.41
C SER A 447 -43.55 -32.85 36.63
N LYS A 448 -43.51 -34.19 36.78
CA LYS A 448 -44.55 -35.12 36.27
C LYS A 448 -45.86 -34.96 37.07
N PRO A 449 -47.06 -35.21 36.50
CA PRO A 449 -47.59 -36.56 36.21
C PRO A 449 -47.96 -36.79 34.71
N VAL A 450 -48.74 -37.79 34.28
CA VAL A 450 -48.63 -39.28 34.33
C VAL A 450 -49.69 -39.89 33.38
N GLU A 451 -49.30 -40.89 32.55
CA GLU A 451 -50.18 -41.76 31.72
C GLU A 451 -51.08 -41.06 30.64
N LYS A 452 -51.62 -41.69 29.57
CA LYS A 452 -51.39 -42.95 28.78
C LYS A 452 -52.28 -42.87 27.50
N VAL A 453 -52.19 -43.85 26.60
CA VAL A 453 -53.15 -44.17 25.49
C VAL A 453 -53.11 -43.23 24.27
N THR A 454 -53.35 -43.62 23.00
CA THR A 454 -52.87 -44.75 22.13
C THR A 454 -53.04 -44.27 20.67
N GLU A 455 -52.56 -45.05 19.69
CA GLU A 455 -53.02 -45.11 18.28
C GLU A 455 -52.71 -43.95 17.31
N GLU A 456 -51.92 -44.32 16.29
CA GLU A 456 -51.95 -43.76 14.94
C GLU A 456 -53.18 -44.33 14.19
N PRO A 457 -53.70 -43.68 13.14
CA PRO A 457 -53.35 -44.22 11.81
C PRO A 457 -53.15 -43.18 10.70
N THR A 458 -52.52 -43.66 9.63
CA THR A 458 -52.24 -42.98 8.36
C THR A 458 -53.49 -42.69 7.51
N GLU A 459 -53.44 -41.65 6.66
CA GLU A 459 -54.05 -41.73 5.32
C GLU A 459 -53.19 -41.05 4.22
N LYS A 460 -53.41 -41.45 2.96
CA LYS A 460 -52.82 -40.91 1.72
C LYS A 460 -53.81 -39.84 1.15
N ALA A 461 -53.51 -38.95 0.19
CA ALA A 461 -53.19 -39.32 -1.19
C ALA A 461 -53.07 -38.10 -2.16
N THR A 462 -52.23 -38.29 -3.19
CA THR A 462 -52.41 -37.86 -4.61
C THR A 462 -52.61 -36.39 -5.06
N LYS A 463 -51.68 -35.99 -5.94
CA LYS A 463 -51.89 -35.43 -7.31
C LYS A 463 -52.77 -34.17 -7.50
N LYS A 464 -52.15 -33.13 -8.08
CA LYS A 464 -52.23 -32.88 -9.54
C LYS A 464 -51.08 -31.98 -10.03
N ALA A 465 -50.81 -32.01 -11.33
CA ALA A 465 -49.86 -31.11 -12.01
C ALA A 465 -50.55 -30.48 -13.23
N THR A 466 -50.13 -29.27 -13.64
CA THR A 466 -50.52 -28.69 -14.95
C THR A 466 -49.43 -27.76 -15.51
N GLN A 467 -49.36 -27.74 -16.82
CA GLN A 467 -48.50 -26.99 -17.75
C GLN A 467 -49.03 -25.54 -17.96
N LYS A 468 -48.44 -24.59 -18.69
CA LYS A 468 -47.09 -24.27 -19.28
C LYS A 468 -47.26 -22.96 -20.07
N ALA A 469 -46.20 -22.13 -20.24
CA ALA A 469 -46.14 -20.99 -21.19
C ALA A 469 -47.06 -19.78 -20.84
N THR A 470 -46.93 -18.54 -21.37
CA THR A 470 -45.85 -17.83 -22.11
C THR A 470 -46.08 -16.30 -22.05
N ALA A 471 -45.14 -15.53 -22.62
CA ALA A 471 -45.29 -14.17 -23.19
C ALA A 471 -45.05 -12.92 -22.30
N ALA A 472 -44.41 -11.95 -22.95
CA ALA A 472 -44.31 -10.51 -22.70
C ALA A 472 -44.88 -9.80 -23.98
N PRO A 473 -44.89 -8.46 -24.17
CA PRO A 473 -44.33 -7.37 -23.35
C PRO A 473 -45.33 -6.20 -23.13
N THR A 474 -44.85 -5.05 -22.63
CA THR A 474 -45.08 -3.67 -23.17
C THR A 474 -44.54 -2.61 -22.17
N VAL A 475 -44.15 -1.43 -22.67
CA VAL A 475 -43.50 -0.32 -21.94
C VAL A 475 -44.51 0.67 -21.33
N ALA A 476 -44.17 1.28 -20.19
CA ALA A 476 -44.78 2.55 -19.74
C ALA A 476 -43.80 3.35 -18.84
N GLN A 477 -43.68 4.66 -19.07
CA GLN A 477 -43.05 5.61 -18.13
C GLN A 477 -43.98 5.87 -16.92
N LYS A 478 -43.42 6.35 -15.80
CA LYS A 478 -44.12 7.29 -14.90
C LYS A 478 -43.19 8.01 -13.91
N GLU A 479 -43.64 9.18 -13.49
CA GLU A 479 -42.89 10.17 -12.70
C GLU A 479 -42.92 9.88 -11.19
N ASN A 480 -42.20 10.70 -10.41
CA ASN A 480 -42.03 10.58 -8.96
C ASN A 480 -42.90 11.59 -8.18
N PRO A 481 -43.90 11.15 -7.40
CA PRO A 481 -44.60 11.99 -6.43
C PRO A 481 -43.95 11.93 -5.04
N GLN A 482 -43.74 13.09 -4.43
CA GLN A 482 -43.17 13.24 -3.08
C GLN A 482 -44.09 12.62 -2.00
N GLY A 483 -43.51 12.14 -0.89
CA GLY A 483 -44.25 11.67 0.28
C GLY A 483 -44.66 10.18 0.28
N THR A 484 -44.03 9.34 -0.54
CA THR A 484 -44.37 7.91 -0.64
C THR A 484 -43.60 7.04 0.36
N GLY A 485 -44.30 6.47 1.35
CA GLY A 485 -43.74 5.47 2.25
C GLY A 485 -43.32 4.19 1.50
N TYR A 486 -42.18 3.63 1.89
CA TYR A 486 -41.56 2.47 1.25
C TYR A 486 -42.03 1.13 1.85
N ILE A 487 -41.81 0.03 1.13
CA ILE A 487 -42.06 -1.34 1.60
C ILE A 487 -40.74 -2.05 1.88
N LEU A 488 -40.44 -2.30 3.16
CA LEU A 488 -39.32 -3.13 3.60
C LEU A 488 -39.68 -4.62 3.46
N ASN A 489 -38.85 -5.37 2.75
CA ASN A 489 -38.84 -6.83 2.82
C ASN A 489 -38.17 -7.25 4.14
N THR A 490 -38.94 -7.81 5.07
CA THR A 490 -38.44 -8.13 6.41
C THR A 490 -37.42 -9.28 6.43
N ASN A 491 -37.36 -10.08 5.36
CA ASN A 491 -36.45 -11.21 5.21
C ASN A 491 -35.12 -10.81 4.53
N SER A 492 -35.18 -10.18 3.35
CA SER A 492 -33.99 -9.75 2.59
C SER A 492 -33.43 -8.38 3.00
N LYS A 493 -34.12 -7.66 3.89
CA LYS A 493 -33.85 -6.29 4.34
C LYS A 493 -33.83 -5.22 3.23
N LYS A 494 -34.20 -5.57 2.00
CA LYS A 494 -34.29 -4.62 0.88
C LYS A 494 -35.54 -3.76 0.98
N ILE A 495 -35.38 -2.47 0.70
CA ILE A 495 -36.44 -1.47 0.66
C ILE A 495 -36.92 -1.31 -0.79
N HIS A 496 -38.24 -1.21 -1.00
CA HIS A 496 -38.86 -1.12 -2.31
C HIS A 496 -39.88 0.01 -2.37
N TYR A 497 -39.96 0.72 -3.50
CA TYR A 497 -41.11 1.59 -3.80
C TYR A 497 -42.41 0.77 -3.87
N PRO A 498 -43.57 1.27 -3.41
CA PRO A 498 -44.83 0.51 -3.39
C PRO A 498 -45.29 -0.03 -4.76
N ASN A 499 -44.95 0.66 -5.85
CA ASN A 499 -45.27 0.29 -7.23
C ASN A 499 -44.30 -0.76 -7.83
N CYS A 500 -43.20 -1.09 -7.15
CA CYS A 500 -42.18 -2.01 -7.66
C CYS A 500 -42.76 -3.42 -7.91
N GLY A 501 -42.46 -4.00 -9.08
CA GLY A 501 -42.95 -5.34 -9.46
C GLY A 501 -42.55 -6.48 -8.52
N SER A 502 -41.54 -6.28 -7.67
CA SER A 502 -41.18 -7.23 -6.61
C SER A 502 -42.08 -7.14 -5.37
N VAL A 503 -42.72 -5.99 -5.10
CA VAL A 503 -43.72 -5.86 -4.01
C VAL A 503 -44.95 -6.73 -4.33
N LYS A 504 -45.40 -6.74 -5.58
CA LYS A 504 -46.49 -7.62 -6.08
C LYS A 504 -46.21 -9.13 -5.94
N ARG A 505 -44.98 -9.52 -5.59
CA ARG A 505 -44.53 -10.91 -5.38
C ARG A 505 -44.09 -11.19 -3.94
N MET A 506 -44.24 -10.23 -3.02
CA MET A 506 -44.02 -10.45 -1.60
C MET A 506 -45.29 -10.97 -0.92
N SER A 507 -45.14 -11.93 -0.01
CA SER A 507 -46.20 -12.29 0.93
C SER A 507 -46.36 -11.16 1.96
N GLU A 508 -47.60 -10.78 2.26
CA GLU A 508 -47.94 -9.74 3.23
C GLU A 508 -47.31 -9.95 4.61
N LYS A 509 -47.14 -11.21 5.03
CA LYS A 509 -46.44 -11.57 6.28
C LYS A 509 -44.93 -11.30 6.27
N LYS A 510 -44.38 -10.81 5.15
CA LYS A 510 -42.95 -10.52 4.92
C LYS A 510 -42.68 -9.09 4.43
N SER A 511 -43.70 -8.26 4.26
CA SER A 511 -43.59 -6.83 3.98
C SER A 511 -43.92 -5.99 5.21
N LYS A 512 -43.27 -4.84 5.37
CA LYS A 512 -43.65 -3.81 6.33
C LYS A 512 -43.52 -2.43 5.70
N THR A 513 -44.56 -1.61 5.77
CA THR A 513 -44.48 -0.20 5.37
C THR A 513 -43.59 0.57 6.35
N VAL A 514 -42.69 1.39 5.81
CA VAL A 514 -41.80 2.30 6.53
C VAL A 514 -41.82 3.65 5.84
N THR A 515 -41.92 4.74 6.61
CA THR A 515 -41.77 6.11 6.13
C THR A 515 -40.32 6.51 6.17
#